data_AF-A0A920EJW3-F1
#
_entry.id   AF-A0A920EJW3-F1
#
_cell.length_a   1.000
_cell.length_b   1.000
_cell.length_c   1.000
_cell.angle_alpha   90.00
_cell.angle_beta   90.00
_cell.angle_gamma   90.00
#
_symmetry.space_group_name_H-M   'P 1'
#
loop_
_entity.id
_entity.type
_entity.pdbx_description
1 polymer ?
#
loop_
_entity_poly.entity_id
_entity_poly.type
_entity_poly.pdbx_seq_one_letter_code
_entity_poly.pdbx_strand_id
1 'polypeptide(L)' 'MIAITAQMMVNPGCEERFEEAMLSLVSKVNANEPGNLLYELCKDDDGKYLVMELTRMRQRLVSIDQRAI' A
#
# COMPACT_ATOMS: atom_id res chain seq x y z
N MET A 1 6.61 -17.15 -0.77
CA MET A 1 6.35 -15.71 -0.93
C MET A 1 4.87 -15.51 -0.73
N ILE A 2 4.45 -14.31 -0.34
CA ILE A 2 3.03 -13.95 -0.21
C ILE A 2 2.81 -12.72 -1.07
N ALA A 3 1.79 -12.76 -1.91
CA ALA A 3 1.35 -11.62 -2.72
C ALA A 3 -0.04 -11.21 -2.23
N ILE A 4 -0.21 -9.92 -1.97
CA ILE A 4 -1.47 -9.33 -1.50
C ILE A 4 -1.82 -8.16 -2.39
N THR A 5 -3.12 -8.02 -2.65
CA THR A 5 -3.69 -6.82 -3.26
C THR A 5 -4.76 -6.28 -2.33
N ALA A 6 -4.76 -4.97 -2.12
CA ALA A 6 -5.73 -4.29 -1.27
C ALA A 6 -6.34 -3.09 -2.01
N GLN A 7 -7.65 -3.13 -2.23
CA GLN A 7 -8.36 -2.01 -2.84
C GLN A 7 -8.66 -0.94 -1.79
N MET A 8 -8.39 0.32 -2.14
CA MET A 8 -8.57 1.47 -1.27
C MET A 8 -9.71 2.34 -1.80
N MET A 9 -10.70 2.59 -0.95
CA MET A 9 -11.79 3.52 -1.22
C MET A 9 -11.42 4.88 -0.62
N VAL A 10 -11.36 5.91 -1.46
CA VAL A 10 -11.01 7.27 -1.05
C VAL A 10 -12.24 8.15 -1.18
N ASN A 11 -12.50 8.98 -0.17
CA ASN A 11 -13.60 9.94 -0.24
C ASN A 11 -13.32 10.98 -1.33
N PRO A 12 -14.32 11.38 -2.13
CA PRO A 12 -14.14 12.41 -3.15
C PRO A 12 -13.55 13.70 -2.57
N GLY A 13 -12.51 14.24 -3.23
CA GLY A 13 -11.79 15.44 -2.82
C GLY A 13 -10.68 15.20 -1.78
N CYS A 14 -10.43 13.94 -1.39
CA CYS A 14 -9.33 13.57 -0.49
C CYS A 14 -8.15 12.89 -1.21
N GLU A 15 -8.19 12.80 -2.53
CA GLU A 15 -7.27 12.02 -3.36
C GLU A 15 -5.83 12.49 -3.23
N GLU A 16 -5.58 13.80 -3.33
CA GLU A 16 -4.23 14.36 -3.26
C GLU A 16 -3.56 14.06 -1.91
N ARG A 17 -4.30 14.29 -0.82
CA ARG A 17 -3.81 14.01 0.54
C ARG A 17 -3.59 12.50 0.75
N PHE A 18 -4.46 11.67 0.19
CA PHE A 18 -4.32 10.22 0.22
C PHE A 18 -3.06 9.77 -0.53
N GLU A 19 -2.86 10.28 -1.75
CA GLU A 19 -1.70 9.96 -2.59
C GLU A 19 -0.41 10.39 -1.89
N GLU A 20 -0.35 11.60 -1.32
CA GLU A 20 0.83 12.07 -0.58
C GLU A 20 1.18 11.15 0.61
N ALA A 21 0.17 10.78 1.42
CA ALA A 21 0.36 9.90 2.56
C ALA A 21 0.81 8.49 2.12
N MET A 22 0.18 7.93 1.09
CA MET A 22 0.48 6.60 0.58
C MET A 22 1.86 6.54 -0.08
N LEU A 23 2.25 7.54 -0.87
CA LEU A 23 3.58 7.58 -1.50
C LEU A 23 4.68 7.69 -0.43
N SER A 24 4.44 8.43 0.66
CA SER A 24 5.34 8.46 1.81
C SER A 24 5.48 7.07 2.47
N LEU A 25 4.36 6.35 2.62
CA LEU A 25 4.36 4.99 3.16
C LEU A 25 5.08 4.01 2.24
N VAL A 26 4.77 4.02 0.95
CA VAL A 26 5.42 3.21 -0.10
C VAL A 26 6.94 3.36 -0.04
N SER A 27 7.44 4.60 0.04
CA SER A 27 8.88 4.86 0.14
C SER A 27 9.48 4.23 1.41
N LYS A 28 8.81 4.38 2.56
CA LYS A 28 9.29 3.84 3.84
C LYS A 28 9.29 2.31 3.85
N VAL A 29 8.25 1.67 3.33
CA VAL A 29 8.13 0.20 3.28
C VAL A 29 9.21 -0.39 2.37
N ASN A 30 9.36 0.16 1.17
CA ASN A 30 10.38 -0.30 0.23
C ASN A 30 11.81 -0.11 0.76
N ALA A 31 12.09 0.97 1.49
CA ALA A 31 13.42 1.22 2.03
C ALA A 31 13.74 0.38 3.28
N ASN A 32 12.76 0.14 4.16
CA ASN A 32 13.03 -0.29 5.52
C ASN A 32 12.50 -1.67 5.90
N GLU A 33 11.56 -2.27 5.16
CA GLU A 33 10.94 -3.54 5.57
C GLU A 33 11.74 -4.77 5.10
N PRO A 34 12.35 -5.53 6.04
CA PRO A 34 13.16 -6.68 5.66
C PRO A 34 12.30 -7.80 5.08
N GLY A 35 12.59 -8.16 3.83
CA GLY A 35 11.85 -9.20 3.12
C GLY A 35 10.64 -8.71 2.35
N ASN A 36 10.38 -7.40 2.34
CA ASN A 36 9.60 -6.77 1.29
C ASN A 36 10.32 -6.93 -0.06
N LEU A 37 9.56 -7.25 -1.10
CA LEU A 37 10.03 -7.38 -2.48
C LEU A 37 9.32 -6.40 -3.41
N LEU A 38 8.13 -5.94 -3.03
CA LEU A 38 7.33 -4.94 -3.74
C LEU A 38 6.29 -4.37 -2.78
N TYR A 39 6.17 -3.05 -2.72
CA TYR A 39 5.03 -2.37 -2.13
C TYR A 39 4.69 -1.16 -3.00
N GLU A 40 3.59 -1.22 -3.75
CA GLU A 40 3.27 -0.25 -4.81
C GLU A 40 1.84 0.28 -4.66
N LEU A 41 1.65 1.58 -4.86
CA LEU A 41 0.34 2.19 -5.02
C LEU A 41 0.01 2.30 -6.51
N CYS A 42 -1.08 1.67 -6.93
CA CYS A 42 -1.62 1.74 -8.27
C CYS A 42 -2.92 2.55 -8.28
N LYS A 43 -3.19 3.23 -9.39
CA LYS A 43 -4.44 3.93 -9.67
C LYS A 43 -4.93 3.50 -11.05
N ASP A 44 -6.22 3.17 -11.16
CA ASP A 44 -6.83 2.86 -12.47
C ASP A 44 -7.40 4.13 -13.14
N ASP A 45 -7.88 3.98 -14.37
CA ASP A 45 -8.45 5.07 -15.16
C ASP A 45 -9.74 5.65 -14.54
N ASP A 46 -10.40 4.90 -13.65
CA ASP A 46 -11.59 5.34 -12.90
C ASP A 46 -11.21 6.07 -11.59
N GLY A 47 -9.92 6.19 -11.28
CA GLY A 47 -9.42 6.80 -10.05
C GLY A 47 -9.53 5.90 -8.81
N LYS A 48 -9.76 4.59 -8.96
CA LYS A 48 -9.72 3.63 -7.85
C LYS A 48 -8.28 3.25 -7.56
N TYR A 49 -7.99 3.06 -6.27
CA TYR A 49 -6.64 2.74 -5.81
C TYR A 49 -6.51 1.28 -5.42
N LEU A 50 -5.34 0.71 -5.71
CA LEU A 50 -4.94 -0.63 -5.30
C LEU A 50 -3.52 -0.56 -4.72
N VAL A 51 -3.28 -1.22 -3.60
CA VAL A 51 -1.92 -1.49 -3.13
C VAL A 51 -1.54 -2.91 -3.50
N MET A 52 -0.36 -3.08 -4.10
CA MET A 52 0.24 -4.38 -4.38
C MET A 52 1.42 -4.62 -3.46
N GLU A 53 1.42 -5.76 -2.76
CA GLU A 53 2.48 -6.14 -1.85
C GLU A 53 3.00 -7.54 -2.18
N LEU A 54 4.33 -7.72 -2.19
CA LEU A 54 5.00 -9.01 -2.34
C LEU A 54 6.07 -9.16 -1.24
N THR A 55 5.97 -10.22 -0.43
CA THR A 55 6.92 -10.45 0.67
C THR A 55 7.41 -11.89 0.77
N ARG A 56 8.52 -12.08 1.48
CA ARG A 56 9.04 -13.41 1.82
C ARG A 56 8.17 -14.05 2.92
N MET A 57 7.90 -15.35 2.79
CA MET A 57 6.96 -16.17 3.60
C MET A 57 7.24 -16.24 5.12
N ARG A 58 8.29 -15.57 5.63
CA ARG A 58 8.72 -15.62 7.04
C ARG A 58 8.29 -14.41 7.87
N GLN A 59 7.69 -13.38 7.27
CA GLN A 59 7.16 -12.23 8.00
C GLN A 59 5.65 -12.44 8.22
N ARG A 60 5.23 -12.43 9.48
CA ARG A 60 3.82 -12.47 9.88
C ARG A 60 3.16 -11.19 9.33
N LEU A 61 2.03 -11.33 8.64
CA LEU A 61 1.13 -10.23 8.32
C LEU A 61 0.60 -9.64 9.63
N VAL A 62 1.40 -8.79 10.26
CA VAL A 62 0.91 -7.89 11.29
C VAL A 62 0.17 -6.82 10.50
N SER A 63 -1.14 -7.04 10.36
CA SER A 63 -2.15 -6.06 10.01
C SER A 63 -1.57 -4.69 9.65
N ILE A 64 -1.48 -4.40 8.35
CA ILE A 64 -1.60 -3.02 7.89
C ILE A 64 -2.91 -2.55 8.53
N ASP A 65 -2.81 -1.75 9.57
CA ASP A 65 -3.97 -1.16 10.21
C ASP A 65 -4.54 -0.17 9.20
N GLN A 66 -5.48 -0.65 8.38
CA GLN A 66 -6.22 0.12 7.39
C GLN A 66 -7.06 1.25 8.05
N ARG A 67 -6.92 1.50 9.35
CA ARG A 67 -7.57 2.59 10.09
C ARG A 67 -6.77 3.88 10.18
N ALA A 68 -5.57 3.95 9.59
CA ALA A 68 -4.68 5.12 9.70
C ALA A 68 -4.58 5.98 8.42
N ILE A 69 -5.44 5.74 7.42
CA ILE A 69 -5.56 6.59 6.22
C ILE A 69 -7.01 7.00 6.05
#